data_AF-A0A0R0ACG3-F1
#
_entry.id   AF-A0A0R0ACG3-F1
#
_cell.length_a   1.000
_cell.length_b   1.000
_cell.length_c   1.000
_cell.angle_alpha   90.00
_cell.angle_beta   90.00
_cell.angle_gamma   90.00
#
_symmetry.space_group_name_H-M   'P 1'
#
loop_
_entity.id
_entity.type
_entity.pdbx_description
1 polymer ?
#
loop_
_entity_poly.entity_id
_entity_poly.type
_entity_poly.pdbx_seq_one_letter_code
_entity_poly.pdbx_strand_id
1 'polypeptide(L)'
;MSDEQRARELLACPFCGGEAERIDFGPGDSENEGGSCIACTRCQSSGPVEFGFKEGFVSKWNRRAAATDSHKANVMLIEAMGHFCGIGPDWDDDRIYDEIPSSALALAYFAARDAIAKAAGDAE
;
A
#
# COMPACT_ATOMS: atom_id res chain seq x y z
N MET A 1 0.11 -16.79 15.76
CA MET A 1 1.23 -16.54 14.84
C MET A 1 1.97 -15.33 15.37
N SER A 2 3.29 -15.39 15.57
CA SER A 2 4.04 -14.26 16.15
C SER A 2 4.31 -13.17 15.10
N ASP A 3 4.48 -11.92 15.53
CA ASP A 3 4.80 -10.79 14.65
C ASP A 3 6.13 -10.99 13.90
N GLU A 4 7.07 -11.75 14.48
CA GLU A 4 8.32 -12.14 13.84
C GLU A 4 8.14 -13.09 12.66
N GLN A 5 7.13 -13.97 12.69
CA GLN A 5 6.81 -14.84 11.56
C GLN A 5 6.20 -14.05 10.40
N ARG A 6 5.30 -13.10 10.70
CA ARG A 6 4.72 -12.19 9.68
C ARG A 6 5.78 -11.29 9.02
N ALA A 7 6.81 -10.88 9.76
CA ALA A 7 7.90 -10.06 9.22
C ALA A 7 8.82 -10.82 8.25
N ARG A 8 8.75 -12.16 8.23
CA ARG A 8 9.54 -13.03 7.34
C ARG A 8 8.74 -13.57 6.15
N GLU A 9 7.41 -13.54 6.24
CA GLU A 9 6.52 -13.96 5.16
C GLU A 9 6.28 -12.83 4.15
N LEU A 10 6.38 -13.16 2.86
CA LEU A 10 6.08 -12.22 1.78
C LEU A 10 4.57 -12.04 1.63
N LEU A 11 4.12 -10.79 1.63
CA LEU A 11 2.74 -10.46 1.26
C LEU A 11 2.55 -10.62 -0.26
N ALA A 12 1.28 -10.80 -0.65
CA ALA A 12 0.88 -10.86 -2.05
C ALA A 12 1.32 -9.60 -2.82
N CYS A 13 1.43 -9.75 -4.13
CA CYS A 13 1.83 -8.68 -5.02
C CYS A 13 0.91 -7.46 -4.89
N PRO A 14 1.46 -6.25 -4.64
CA PRO A 14 0.68 -5.02 -4.48
C PRO A 14 -0.09 -4.60 -5.74
N PHE A 15 0.23 -5.17 -6.89
CA PHE A 15 -0.34 -4.79 -8.19
C PHE A 15 -1.41 -5.76 -8.69
N CYS A 16 -1.21 -7.07 -8.49
CA CYS A 16 -2.13 -8.09 -9.03
C CYS A 16 -2.66 -9.08 -7.99
N GLY A 17 -2.24 -8.97 -6.72
CA GLY A 17 -2.60 -9.91 -5.66
C GLY A 17 -2.00 -11.32 -5.83
N GLY A 18 -1.13 -11.54 -6.81
CA GLY A 18 -0.46 -12.82 -7.04
C GLY A 18 0.63 -13.12 -6.00
N GLU A 19 1.13 -14.35 -5.98
CA GLU A 19 2.20 -14.78 -5.07
C GLU A 19 3.52 -14.04 -5.36
N ALA A 20 4.29 -13.80 -4.31
CA ALA A 20 5.59 -13.15 -4.37
C ALA A 20 6.68 -14.10 -3.86
N GLU A 21 7.81 -14.13 -4.54
CA GLU A 21 8.96 -14.96 -4.20
C GLU A 21 10.24 -14.13 -4.16
N ARG A 22 11.22 -14.63 -3.41
CA ARG A 22 12.58 -14.08 -3.42
C ARG A 22 13.39 -14.79 -4.50
N ILE A 23 14.02 -14.01 -5.36
CA ILE A 23 14.98 -14.46 -6.37
C ILE A 23 16.38 -14.08 -5.90
N ASP A 24 17.27 -15.07 -5.79
CA ASP A 24 18.68 -14.88 -5.50
C ASP A 24 19.49 -15.07 -6.80
N PHE A 25 20.26 -14.05 -7.18
CA PHE A 25 21.03 -14.07 -8.43
C PHE A 25 22.41 -14.70 -8.18
N GLY A 26 22.65 -15.83 -8.85
CA GLY A 26 23.84 -16.65 -8.68
C GLY A 26 24.96 -16.34 -9.68
N PRO A 27 26.05 -17.13 -9.64
CA PRO A 27 27.16 -16.99 -10.59
C PRO A 27 26.68 -17.14 -12.03
N GLY A 28 26.95 -16.13 -12.87
CA GLY A 28 26.52 -16.10 -14.27
C GLY A 28 25.27 -15.26 -14.56
N ASP A 29 24.61 -14.69 -13.55
CA ASP A 29 23.48 -13.75 -13.72
C ASP A 29 23.90 -12.32 -14.10
N SER A 30 25.07 -12.19 -14.74
CA SER A 30 25.64 -10.94 -15.27
C SER A 30 25.77 -9.83 -14.20
N GLU A 31 25.24 -8.63 -14.46
CA GLU A 31 25.35 -7.45 -13.60
C GLU A 31 24.64 -7.59 -12.24
N ASN A 32 23.79 -8.60 -12.08
CA ASN A 32 23.03 -8.84 -10.85
C ASN A 32 23.65 -9.94 -9.96
N GLU A 33 24.78 -10.53 -10.37
CA GLU A 33 25.44 -11.59 -9.60
C GLU A 33 25.68 -11.19 -8.14
N GLY A 34 25.23 -12.04 -7.20
CA GLY A 34 25.30 -11.77 -5.76
C GLY A 34 24.17 -10.91 -5.20
N GLY A 35 23.33 -10.35 -6.06
CA GLY A 35 22.12 -9.62 -5.69
C GLY A 35 20.96 -10.54 -5.31
N SER A 36 19.88 -9.95 -4.81
CA SER A 36 18.57 -10.60 -4.71
C SER A 36 17.48 -9.58 -5.02
N CYS A 37 16.30 -10.03 -5.41
CA CYS A 37 15.09 -9.21 -5.43
C CYS A 37 13.88 -10.03 -4.98
N ILE A 38 12.76 -9.35 -4.72
CA ILE A 38 11.46 -10.02 -4.59
C ILE A 38 10.67 -9.72 -5.85
N ALA A 39 10.07 -10.75 -6.45
CA ALA A 39 9.29 -10.64 -7.66
C ALA A 39 7.94 -11.37 -7.53
N CYS A 40 6.94 -10.88 -8.26
CA CYS A 40 5.67 -11.58 -8.39
C CYS A 40 5.77 -12.67 -9.45
N THR A 41 5.32 -13.89 -9.10
CA THR A 41 5.31 -15.05 -9.99
C THR A 41 4.29 -14.94 -11.12
N ARG A 42 3.33 -14.00 -11.01
CA ARG A 42 2.22 -13.83 -11.96
C ARG A 42 2.42 -12.65 -12.92
N CYS A 43 2.61 -11.45 -12.40
CA CYS A 43 2.71 -10.23 -13.22
C CYS A 43 4.15 -9.78 -13.47
N GLN A 44 5.14 -10.49 -12.93
CA GLN A 44 6.57 -10.20 -13.08
C GLN A 44 7.01 -8.82 -12.55
N SER A 45 6.16 -8.12 -11.81
CA SER A 45 6.59 -6.93 -11.07
C SER A 45 7.59 -7.32 -9.98
N SER A 46 8.70 -6.59 -9.90
CA SER A 46 9.76 -6.84 -8.94
C SER A 46 10.10 -5.61 -8.11
N GLY A 47 10.69 -5.85 -6.93
CA GLY A 47 11.42 -4.82 -6.20
C GLY A 47 12.80 -4.56 -6.82
N PRO A 48 13.53 -3.56 -6.27
CA PRO A 48 14.92 -3.34 -6.64
C PRO A 48 15.78 -4.55 -6.27
N VAL A 49 16.85 -4.77 -7.03
CA VAL A 49 17.90 -5.73 -6.69
C VAL A 49 18.75 -5.12 -5.58
N GLU A 50 18.94 -5.82 -4.46
CA GLU A 50 19.85 -5.37 -3.39
C GLU A 50 21.02 -6.34 -3.21
N PHE A 51 22.19 -5.76 -2.98
CA PHE A 51 23.46 -6.44 -2.79
C PHE A 51 23.92 -6.30 -1.33
N GLY A 52 24.78 -7.21 -0.86
CA GLY A 52 25.31 -7.14 0.51
C GLY A 52 24.35 -7.68 1.57
N PHE A 53 24.12 -6.94 2.66
CA PHE A 53 23.29 -7.38 3.79
C PHE A 53 21.79 -7.22 3.49
N LYS A 54 21.07 -8.35 3.44
CA LYS A 54 19.74 -8.49 2.82
C LYS A 54 18.58 -8.43 3.84
N GLU A 55 18.62 -7.52 4.81
CA GLU A 55 17.62 -7.48 5.90
C GLU A 55 16.32 -6.74 5.53
N GLY A 56 16.32 -5.91 4.48
CA GLY A 56 15.20 -5.01 4.15
C GLY A 56 14.19 -5.51 3.11
N PHE A 57 14.42 -6.67 2.49
CA PHE A 57 13.63 -7.12 1.33
C PHE A 57 12.15 -7.29 1.62
N VAL A 58 11.85 -8.14 2.60
CA VAL A 58 10.48 -8.50 2.97
C VAL A 58 9.73 -7.27 3.45
N SER A 59 10.37 -6.44 4.30
CA SER A 59 9.74 -5.23 4.83
C SER A 59 9.43 -4.19 3.74
N LYS A 60 10.35 -3.98 2.78
CA LYS A 60 10.12 -3.07 1.64
C LYS A 60 9.01 -3.57 0.73
N TRP A 61 8.99 -4.86 0.41
CA TRP A 61 7.91 -5.44 -0.40
C TRP A 61 6.55 -5.36 0.31
N ASN A 62 6.50 -5.81 1.56
CA ASN A 62 5.27 -5.85 2.35
C ASN A 62 4.71 -4.44 2.61
N ARG A 63 5.56 -3.42 2.73
CA ARG A 63 5.10 -2.02 2.82
C ARG A 63 4.29 -1.60 1.59
N ARG A 64 4.68 -2.05 0.40
CA ARG A 64 3.93 -1.74 -0.83
C ARG A 64 2.57 -2.43 -0.83
N ALA A 65 2.51 -3.70 -0.43
CA ALA A 65 1.25 -4.44 -0.32
C ALA A 65 0.28 -3.78 0.69
N ALA A 66 0.79 -3.41 1.87
CA ALA A 66 0.00 -2.74 2.89
C ALA A 66 -0.49 -1.34 2.46
N ALA A 67 0.28 -0.62 1.64
CA ALA A 67 -0.13 0.67 1.08
C ALA A 67 -1.32 0.51 0.12
N THR A 68 -1.34 -0.52 -0.74
CA THR A 68 -2.47 -0.80 -1.63
C THR A 68 -3.75 -1.13 -0.83
N ASP A 69 -3.63 -1.98 0.20
CA ASP A 69 -4.78 -2.33 1.05
C ASP A 69 -5.34 -1.09 1.78
N SER A 70 -4.45 -0.23 2.29
CA SER A 70 -4.83 1.04 2.91
C SER A 70 -5.53 1.97 1.91
N HIS A 71 -5.02 2.08 0.68
CA HIS A 71 -5.66 2.89 -0.37
C HIS A 71 -7.07 2.38 -0.69
N LYS A 72 -7.22 1.07 -0.91
CA LYS A 72 -8.53 0.46 -1.19
C LYS A 72 -9.51 0.66 -0.03
N ALA A 73 -9.05 0.47 1.21
CA ALA A 73 -9.88 0.69 2.39
C ALA A 73 -10.31 2.16 2.53
N ASN A 74 -9.41 3.10 2.24
CA ASN A 74 -9.73 4.53 2.24
C ASN A 74 -10.78 4.86 1.17
N VAL A 75 -10.64 4.35 -0.06
CA VAL A 75 -11.64 4.55 -1.13
C VAL A 75 -13.01 4.04 -0.68
N MET A 76 -13.07 2.82 -0.15
CA MET A 76 -14.32 2.23 0.35
C MET A 76 -14.93 3.04 1.50
N LEU A 77 -14.10 3.57 2.40
CA LEU A 77 -14.56 4.44 3.49
C LEU A 77 -15.21 5.72 2.94
N ILE A 78 -14.54 6.40 2.00
CA ILE A 78 -15.05 7.63 1.38
C ILE A 78 -16.37 7.37 0.65
N GLU A 79 -16.47 6.30 -0.13
CA GLU A 79 -17.70 5.92 -0.84
C GLU A 79 -18.85 5.60 0.12
N ALA A 80 -18.58 4.80 1.16
CA ALA A 80 -19.59 4.44 2.15
C ALA A 80 -20.09 5.66 2.94
N MET A 81 -19.18 6.56 3.31
CA MET A 81 -19.53 7.80 3.99
C MET A 81 -20.29 8.76 3.08
N GLY A 82 -19.90 8.87 1.82
CA GLY A 82 -20.63 9.66 0.83
C GLY A 82 -22.07 9.20 0.70
N HIS A 83 -22.29 7.88 0.65
CA HIS A 83 -23.62 7.31 0.63
C HIS A 83 -24.40 7.54 1.93
N PHE A 84 -23.79 7.26 3.09
CA PHE A 84 -24.47 7.32 4.39
C PHE A 84 -24.78 8.74 4.86
N CYS A 85 -23.85 9.67 4.66
CA CYS A 85 -23.97 11.07 5.08
C CYS A 85 -24.50 11.99 3.96
N GLY A 86 -24.72 11.48 2.75
CA GLY A 86 -25.16 12.29 1.61
C GLY A 86 -24.14 13.34 1.17
N ILE A 87 -22.84 13.07 1.36
CA ILE A 87 -21.76 14.00 1.01
C ILE A 87 -21.72 14.15 -0.51
N GLY A 88 -21.92 15.38 -0.99
CA GLY A 88 -21.89 15.74 -2.40
C GLY A 88 -20.59 16.43 -2.81
N PRO A 89 -20.32 16.55 -4.12
CA PRO A 89 -19.14 17.26 -4.63
C PRO A 89 -19.16 18.77 -4.35
N ASP A 90 -20.31 19.32 -3.95
CA ASP A 90 -20.51 20.71 -3.54
C ASP A 90 -20.21 20.97 -2.06
N TRP A 91 -19.91 19.94 -1.27
CA TRP A 91 -19.59 20.10 0.14
C TRP A 91 -18.15 20.60 0.30
N ASP A 92 -17.98 21.70 1.03
CA ASP A 92 -16.69 22.15 1.52
C ASP A 92 -16.32 21.44 2.84
N ASP A 93 -15.07 21.60 3.26
CA ASP A 93 -14.55 20.93 4.44
C ASP A 93 -15.26 21.39 5.74
N ASP A 94 -15.74 22.64 5.80
CA ASP A 94 -16.49 23.17 6.95
C ASP A 94 -17.86 22.48 7.08
N ARG A 95 -18.61 22.38 5.98
CA ARG A 95 -19.89 21.68 5.92
C ARG A 95 -19.75 20.20 6.27
N ILE A 96 -18.69 19.55 5.78
CA ILE A 96 -18.37 18.16 6.14
C ILE A 96 -18.15 18.04 7.65
N TYR A 97 -17.45 18.99 8.27
CA TYR A 97 -17.21 18.99 9.71
C TYR A 97 -18.48 19.16 10.54
N ASP A 98 -19.38 20.02 10.09
CA ASP A 98 -20.63 20.37 10.79
C ASP A 98 -21.74 19.33 10.61
N GLU A 99 -21.88 18.76 9.41
CA GLU A 99 -22.99 17.87 9.08
C GLU A 99 -22.69 16.38 9.30
N ILE A 100 -21.42 15.96 9.37
CA ILE A 100 -21.09 14.57 9.72
C ILE A 100 -21.45 14.31 11.20
N PRO A 101 -22.04 13.15 11.55
CA PRO A 101 -22.50 12.85 12.92
C PRO A 101 -21.43 12.87 14.01
N SER A 102 -20.15 12.94 13.67
CA SER A 102 -19.03 12.95 14.60
C SER A 102 -17.81 13.65 14.00
N SER A 103 -17.17 14.50 14.81
CA SER A 103 -15.89 15.09 14.47
C SER A 103 -14.79 14.06 14.22
N ALA A 104 -14.83 12.91 14.90
CA ALA A 104 -13.90 11.81 14.65
C ALA A 104 -14.12 11.17 13.29
N LEU A 105 -15.38 11.07 12.83
CA LEU A 105 -15.71 10.59 11.49
C LEU A 105 -15.27 11.58 10.42
N ALA A 106 -15.49 12.88 10.64
CA ALA A 106 -15.03 13.93 9.72
C ALA A 106 -13.49 13.89 9.57
N LEU A 107 -12.76 13.80 10.69
CA LEU A 107 -11.29 13.64 10.67
C LEU A 107 -10.83 12.38 9.92
N ALA A 108 -11.48 11.23 10.16
CA ALA A 108 -11.16 10.00 9.46
C ALA A 108 -11.42 10.11 7.95
N TYR A 109 -12.50 10.78 7.56
CA TYR A 109 -12.83 11.07 6.17
C TYR A 109 -11.77 11.95 5.49
N PHE A 110 -11.35 13.05 6.12
CA PHE A 110 -10.28 13.89 5.57
C PHE A 110 -8.95 13.16 5.47
N ALA A 111 -8.58 12.39 6.49
CA ALA A 111 -7.36 11.58 6.47
C ALA A 111 -7.38 10.56 5.32
N ALA A 112 -8.53 9.94 5.06
CA ALA A 112 -8.69 9.03 3.93
C ALA A 112 -8.60 9.75 2.57
N ARG A 113 -9.20 10.94 2.43
CA ARG A 113 -9.06 11.78 1.21
C ARG A 113 -7.61 12.14 0.94
N ASP A 114 -6.91 12.64 1.95
CA ASP A 114 -5.50 13.02 1.85
C ASP A 114 -4.59 11.82 1.52
N ALA A 115 -4.84 10.66 2.15
CA ALA A 115 -4.10 9.44 1.85
C ALA A 115 -4.32 8.95 0.41
N ILE A 116 -5.53 9.11 -0.14
CA ILE A 116 -5.82 8.79 -1.55
C ILE A 116 -5.08 9.75 -2.48
N ALA A 117 -5.13 11.06 -2.22
CA ALA A 117 -4.43 12.07 -3.03
C ALA A 117 -2.91 11.82 -3.07
N LYS A 118 -2.31 11.53 -1.91
CA LYS A 118 -0.89 11.13 -1.81
C LYS A 118 -0.57 9.87 -2.61
N ALA A 119 -1.47 8.90 -2.61
CA ALA A 119 -1.28 7.65 -3.38
C ALA A 119 -1.43 7.86 -4.90
N ALA A 120 -2.25 8.82 -5.33
CA ALA A 120 -2.43 9.19 -6.74
C ALA A 120 -1.28 10.03 -7.31
N GLY A 121 -0.41 10.58 -6.45
CA GLY A 121 0.67 11.49 -6.85
C GLY A 121 0.23 12.96 -6.93
N ASP A 122 -0.94 13.29 -6.39
CA ASP A 122 -1.54 14.63 -6.44
C ASP A 122 -1.18 15.50 -5.23
N ALA A 123 -0.25 15.05 -4.38
CA ALA A 123 0.21 15.80 -3.20
C ALA A 123 1.65 16.28 -3.42
N GLU A 124 1.81 17.59 -3.70
CA GLU A 124 3.07 18.33 -3.58
C GLU A 124 3.47 18.57 -2.12
#